data_AF-A0A7X5PBR6-F1
#
_entry.id   AF-A0A7X5PBR6-F1
#
_cell.length_a   1.000
_cell.length_b   1.000
_cell.length_c   1.000
_cell.angle_alpha   90.00
_cell.angle_beta   90.00
_cell.angle_gamma   90.00
#
_symmetry.space_group_name_H-M   'P 1'
#
loop_
_entity.id
_entity.type
_entity.pdbx_description
1 polymer ?
#
loop_
_entity_poly.entity_id
_entity_poly.type
_entity_poly.pdbx_seq_one_letter_code
_entity_poly.pdbx_strand_id
1 'polypeptide(L)' 'MVTLNSIREKNTNKQSFLNTKITKNTLSQEEYEEGREVFLRFVKPINEKSLYNYFKECEAVRS' A
#
# COMPACT_ATOMS: atom_id res chain seq x y z
N MET A 1 -3.34 -15.50 -8.72
CA MET A 1 -3.07 -14.49 -7.68
C MET A 1 -2.15 -15.13 -6.65
N VAL A 2 -0.90 -14.69 -6.54
CA VAL A 2 0.08 -15.31 -5.63
C VAL A 2 -0.18 -14.75 -4.22
N THR A 3 -0.44 -15.62 -3.26
CA THR A 3 -0.70 -15.23 -1.86
C THR A 3 0.60 -14.85 -1.16
N LEU A 4 0.52 -13.95 -0.17
CA LEU A 4 1.66 -13.57 0.68
C LEU A 4 2.35 -14.79 1.31
N ASN A 5 1.60 -15.84 1.62
CA ASN A 5 2.13 -17.11 2.13
C ASN A 5 3.00 -17.85 1.10
N SER A 6 2.61 -17.86 -0.18
CA SER A 6 3.40 -18.47 -1.26
C SER A 6 4.74 -17.74 -1.48
N ILE A 7 4.78 -16.43 -1.28
CA ILE A 7 6.01 -15.63 -1.36
C ILE A 7 6.92 -15.93 -0.18
N ARG A 8 6.37 -16.10 1.03
CA ARG A 8 7.12 -16.49 2.23
C ARG A 8 7.73 -17.87 2.11
N GLU A 9 6.97 -18.86 1.65
CA GLU A 9 7.46 -20.24 1.48
C GLU A 9 8.64 -20.33 0.50
N LYS A 10 8.62 -19.53 -0.56
CA LYS A 10 9.74 -19.45 -1.51
C LYS A 10 10.95 -18.68 -0.97
N ASN A 11 10.78 -17.86 0.08
CA ASN A 11 11.85 -17.08 0.67
C ASN A 11 12.48 -17.84 1.85
N THR A 12 13.48 -18.67 1.56
CA THR A 12 14.16 -19.54 2.53
C THR A 12 15.09 -18.79 3.50
N ASN A 13 15.37 -17.51 3.25
CA ASN A 13 16.22 -16.71 4.11
C ASN A 13 15.44 -16.24 5.35
N LYS A 14 15.75 -16.84 6.50
CA LYS A 14 15.10 -16.54 7.80
C LYS A 14 15.30 -15.09 8.26
N GLN A 15 16.35 -14.42 7.81
CA GLN A 15 16.61 -13.00 8.11
C GLN A 15 16.08 -12.05 7.03
N SER A 16 15.37 -12.55 6.01
CA SER A 16 14.81 -11.67 4.99
C SER A 16 13.82 -10.67 5.60
N PHE A 17 13.76 -9.47 5.03
CA PHE A 17 12.80 -8.43 5.43
C PHE A 17 11.37 -8.98 5.50
N LEU A 18 10.97 -9.81 4.53
CA LEU A 18 9.64 -10.42 4.47
C LEU A 18 9.38 -11.43 5.62
N ASN A 19 10.40 -12.16 6.06
CA ASN A 19 10.28 -13.13 7.15
C ASN A 19 10.42 -12.49 8.54
N THR A 20 11.19 -11.40 8.68
CA THR A 20 11.51 -10.76 9.97
C THR A 20 10.58 -9.62 10.35
N LYS A 21 10.11 -8.82 9.38
CA LYS A 21 9.24 -7.66 9.65
C LYS A 21 7.75 -8.03 9.59
N ILE A 22 7.36 -9.06 8.84
CA ILE A 22 5.95 -9.49 8.73
C ILE A 22 5.58 -10.60 9.73
N THR A 23 6.53 -11.10 10.54
CA THR A 23 6.24 -12.02 11.65
C THR A 23 5.63 -11.31 12.86
N LYS A 24 5.91 -10.00 13.04
CA LYS A 24 5.13 -9.12 13.92
C LYS A 24 4.00 -8.51 13.10
N ASN A 25 2.87 -9.20 13.06
CA ASN A 25 1.72 -8.85 12.22
C ASN A 25 0.94 -7.61 12.71
N THR A 26 1.44 -6.91 13.71
CA THR A 26 0.85 -5.72 14.31
C THR A 26 1.93 -4.66 14.36
N LEU A 27 1.78 -3.65 13.51
CA LEU A 27 2.41 -2.35 13.73
C LEU A 27 2.05 -1.90 15.14
N SER A 28 2.98 -1.25 15.85
CA SER A 28 2.56 -0.49 17.03
C SER A 28 1.55 0.59 16.61
N GLN A 29 0.75 1.06 17.55
CA GLN A 29 -0.20 2.13 17.28
C GLN A 29 0.51 3.37 16.68
N GLU A 30 1.69 3.70 17.22
CA GLU A 30 2.56 4.78 16.75
C GLU A 30 3.04 4.54 15.31
N GLU A 31 3.54 3.34 14.99
CA GLU A 31 3.99 3.00 13.62
C GLU A 31 2.83 3.08 12.60
N TYR A 32 1.62 2.70 13.02
CA TYR A 32 0.42 2.82 12.20
C TYR A 32 -0.02 4.27 12.00
N GLU A 33 0.01 5.09 13.06
CA GLU A 33 -0.32 6.52 12.99
C GLU A 33 0.66 7.29 12.09
N GLU A 34 1.96 7.03 12.21
CA GLU A 34 2.98 7.62 11.35
C GLU A 34 2.75 7.23 9.88
N GLY A 35 2.53 5.93 9.61
CA GLY A 35 2.22 5.44 8.27
C GLY A 35 0.93 6.04 7.69
N ARG A 36 -0.10 6.20 8.53
CA ARG A 36 -1.37 6.83 8.15
C ARG A 36 -1.17 8.30 7.80
N GLU A 37 -0.36 9.04 8.55
CA GLU A 37 -0.08 10.45 8.30
C GLU A 37 0.68 10.65 6.98
N VAL A 38 1.69 9.81 6.72
CA VAL A 38 2.43 9.78 5.44
C VAL A 38 1.50 9.46 4.27
N PHE A 39 0.61 8.46 4.42
CA PHE A 39 -0.37 8.12 3.39
C PHE A 39 -1.31 9.29 3.09
N LEU A 40 -1.86 9.94 4.12
CA LEU A 40 -2.77 11.07 3.96
C LEU A 40 -2.10 12.27 3.30
N ARG A 41 -0.83 12.53 3.64
CA ARG A 41 -0.10 13.71 3.15
C ARG A 41 0.37 13.55 1.70
N PHE A 42 0.81 12.35 1.32
CA PHE A 42 1.49 12.16 0.04
C PHE A 42 0.72 11.26 -0.91
N VAL A 43 0.24 10.11 -0.45
CA VAL A 43 -0.34 9.09 -1.33
C VAL A 43 -1.78 9.44 -1.71
N LYS A 44 -2.59 9.87 -0.73
CA LYS A 44 -4.00 10.20 -0.95
C LYS A 44 -4.19 11.31 -2.01
N PRO A 45 -3.48 12.45 -1.98
CA PRO A 45 -3.64 13.49 -2.99
C PRO A 45 -3.21 13.05 -4.40
N ILE A 46 -2.20 12.16 -4.51
CA ILE A 46 -1.75 11.62 -5.81
C ILE A 46 -2.84 10.71 -6.40
N ASN A 47 -3.38 9.80 -5.59
CA ASN A 47 -4.45 8.91 -6.02
C ASN A 47 -5.72 9.69 -6.36
N GLU A 48 -6.09 10.69 -5.55
CA GLU A 48 -7.23 11.55 -5.82
C GLU A 48 -7.03 12.40 -7.08
N LYS A 49 -5.83 12.89 -7.38
CA LYS A 49 -5.56 13.58 -8.66
C LYS A 49 -5.70 12.65 -9.85
N SER A 50 -5.19 11.42 -9.76
CA SER A 50 -5.35 10.41 -10.82
C SER A 50 -6.82 10.07 -11.04
N LEU A 51 -7.58 9.83 -9.97
CA LEU A 51 -9.03 9.60 -10.01
C LEU A 51 -9.79 10.80 -10.55
N TYR A 52 -9.45 12.01 -10.10
CA TYR A 52 -10.06 13.26 -10.55
C TYR A 52 -9.83 13.48 -12.04
N ASN A 53 -8.61 13.25 -12.53
CA ASN A 53 -8.28 13.36 -13.95
C ASN A 53 -9.08 12.34 -14.78
N TYR A 54 -9.16 11.09 -14.31
CA TYR A 54 -9.96 10.05 -14.95
C TYR A 54 -11.45 10.42 -15.03
N PHE A 55 -12.02 10.95 -13.93
CA PHE A 55 -13.41 11.42 -13.93
C PHE A 55 -13.62 12.60 -14.88
N LYS A 56 -12.68 13.55 -14.92
CA LYS A 56 -12.70 14.69 -15.86
C LYS A 56 -12.71 14.23 -17.32
N GLU A 57 -11.88 13.25 -17.67
CA GLU A 57 -11.86 12.67 -19.02
C GLU A 57 -13.20 12.00 -19.36
N CYS A 58 -13.78 11.26 -18.41
CA CYS A 58 -15.08 10.62 -18.60
C CYS A 58 -16.23 11.62 -18.78
N GLU A 59 -16.21 12.77 -18.10
CA GLU A 59 -17.17 13.87 -18.32
C GLU A 59 -17.00 14.52 -19.69
N ALA A 60 -15.75 14.76 -20.12
CA ALA A 60 -15.46 15.37 -21.42
C ALA A 60 -15.92 14.48 -22.60
N VAL A 61 -15.80 13.16 -22.48
CA VAL A 61 -16.26 12.20 -23.50
C VAL A 61 -17.80 12.11 -23.58
N ARG A 62 -18.50 12.45 -22.49
CA ARG A 62 -19.96 12.46 -22.42
C ARG A 62 -20.60 13.77 -22.91
N SER A 63 -19.80 14.79 -23.18
CA SER A 63 -20.23 16.13 -23.63
C SER A 63 -20.23 16.21 -25.16
#